data_AF-A0A520NC66-F1
#
_entry.id   AF-A0A520NC66-F1
#
_cell.length_a   1.000
_cell.length_b   1.000
_cell.length_c   1.000
_cell.angle_alpha   90.00
_cell.angle_beta   90.00
_cell.angle_gamma   90.00
#
_symmetry.space_group_name_H-M   'P 1'
#
loop_
_entity.id
_entity.type
_entity.pdbx_description
1 polymer ?
#
loop_
_entity_poly.entity_id
_entity_poly.type
_entity_poly.pdbx_seq_one_letter_code
_entity_poly.pdbx_strand_id
1 'polypeptide(L)'
;MWGIPMSIRALISFGLAGVAALGLLACAASSPYYGADLVYARVMLDSDGKQTPVRAYFLRDAHAFERNYVDPDVNYAAAKLDFIHPTYMIVFNALPGASISHTRDLSKAAPLLGRELCQTGSVGQITKEMDWNTGERKVYVECESLSARYDLNQDGELASARASTIDETYVLNYRVVMDTNGDEAGTKIAIYPDGRRERR
;
A
#
# COMPACT_ATOMS: atom_id res chain seq x y z
N MET A 1 -28.41 7.95 -48.62
CA MET A 1 -28.14 9.18 -47.80
C MET A 1 -28.99 9.10 -46.54
N TRP A 2 -28.67 9.90 -45.52
CA TRP A 2 -29.22 9.96 -44.15
C TRP A 2 -28.32 9.31 -43.09
N GLY A 3 -27.31 10.09 -42.68
CA GLY A 3 -26.52 9.87 -41.48
C GLY A 3 -27.26 10.40 -40.25
N ILE A 4 -27.18 9.66 -39.15
CA ILE A 4 -27.70 10.06 -37.84
C ILE A 4 -26.61 10.92 -37.16
N PRO A 5 -26.89 12.16 -36.75
CA PRO A 5 -25.90 12.96 -36.02
C PRO A 5 -25.73 12.39 -34.61
N MET A 6 -24.55 11.83 -34.34
CA MET A 6 -24.15 11.47 -32.99
C MET A 6 -24.03 12.74 -32.15
N SER A 7 -24.92 12.87 -31.16
CA SER A 7 -25.04 13.98 -30.24
C SER A 7 -23.73 14.19 -29.45
N ILE A 8 -23.15 15.38 -29.59
CA ILE A 8 -21.98 15.91 -28.88
C ILE A 8 -22.11 15.82 -27.33
N ARG A 9 -23.30 15.54 -26.81
CA ARG A 9 -23.55 15.42 -25.36
C ARG A 9 -22.97 14.16 -24.70
N ALA A 10 -22.58 13.14 -25.47
CA ALA A 10 -22.00 11.91 -24.89
C ALA A 10 -20.49 12.02 -24.59
N LEU A 11 -19.79 13.02 -25.15
CA LEU A 11 -18.34 13.20 -24.97
C LEU A 11 -17.97 14.01 -23.72
N ILE A 12 -18.91 14.76 -23.15
CA ILE A 12 -18.62 15.68 -22.03
C ILE A 12 -18.80 14.99 -20.66
N SER A 13 -19.56 13.89 -20.59
CA SER A 13 -19.85 13.21 -19.32
C SER A 13 -18.75 12.27 -18.81
N PHE A 14 -17.79 11.88 -19.65
CA PHE A 14 -16.64 11.04 -19.23
C PHE A 14 -15.44 11.85 -18.74
N GLY A 15 -15.35 13.14 -19.08
CA GLY A 15 -14.25 14.01 -18.65
C GLY A 15 -14.37 14.49 -17.20
N LEU A 16 -15.59 14.75 -16.72
CA LEU A 16 -15.80 15.32 -15.39
C LEU A 16 -15.72 14.31 -14.23
N ALA A 17 -16.03 13.03 -14.46
CA ALA A 17 -15.90 12.01 -13.41
C ALA A 17 -14.42 11.69 -13.08
N GLY A 18 -13.52 11.78 -14.07
CA GLY A 18 -12.09 11.57 -13.87
C GLY A 18 -11.41 12.70 -13.08
N VAL A 19 -11.82 13.95 -13.31
CA VAL A 19 -11.23 15.12 -12.65
C VAL A 19 -11.77 15.30 -11.23
N ALA A 20 -13.04 14.96 -10.96
CA ALA A 20 -13.58 15.00 -9.61
C ALA A 20 -12.97 13.92 -8.69
N ALA A 21 -12.68 12.72 -9.22
CA ALA A 21 -12.01 11.66 -8.46
C ALA A 21 -10.55 12.00 -8.13
N LEU A 22 -9.84 12.73 -9.01
CA LEU A 22 -8.48 13.22 -8.76
C LEU A 22 -8.45 14.45 -7.85
N GLY A 23 -9.42 15.37 -7.98
CA GLY A 23 -9.51 16.57 -7.15
C GLY A 23 -9.85 16.27 -5.69
N LEU A 24 -10.67 15.26 -5.42
CA LEU A 24 -10.96 14.78 -4.06
C LEU A 24 -9.75 14.11 -3.39
N LEU A 25 -8.78 13.62 -4.15
CA LEU A 25 -7.57 13.00 -3.61
C LEU A 25 -6.51 14.03 -3.19
N ALA A 26 -6.52 15.24 -3.77
CA ALA A 26 -5.57 16.30 -3.39
C ALA A 26 -5.89 16.92 -2.01
N CYS A 27 -7.15 16.89 -1.58
CA CYS A 27 -7.55 17.35 -0.23
C CYS A 27 -7.28 16.29 0.86
N ALA A 28 -6.86 15.08 0.49
CA ALA A 28 -6.57 13.96 1.40
C ALA A 28 -5.06 13.75 1.63
N ALA A 29 -4.24 14.81 1.47
CA ALA A 29 -2.80 14.75 1.73
C ALA A 29 -2.43 14.66 3.23
N SER A 30 -3.42 14.68 4.12
CA SER A 30 -3.25 14.50 5.57
C SER A 30 -3.63 13.09 5.99
N SER A 31 -2.83 12.48 6.86
CA SER A 31 -3.18 11.20 7.48
C SER A 31 -4.42 11.33 8.36
N PRO A 32 -5.43 10.44 8.23
CA PRO A 32 -6.54 10.37 9.18
C PRO A 32 -6.17 9.66 10.48
N TYR A 33 -4.95 9.12 10.57
CA TYR A 33 -4.45 8.40 11.74
C TYR A 33 -3.51 9.32 12.54
N TYR A 34 -3.91 9.65 13.76
CA TYR A 34 -3.07 10.36 14.72
C TYR A 34 -1.79 9.56 15.02
N GLY A 35 -0.64 10.22 14.97
CA GLY A 35 0.67 9.59 15.10
C GLY A 35 1.22 8.95 13.81
N ALA A 36 0.50 9.04 12.68
CA ALA A 36 0.99 8.57 11.39
C ALA A 36 1.00 9.68 10.34
N ASP A 37 1.98 9.67 9.44
CA ASP A 37 2.08 10.60 8.32
C ASP A 37 1.85 9.86 6.99
N LEU A 38 1.10 10.45 6.06
CA LEU A 38 0.85 9.86 4.74
C LEU A 38 2.14 9.91 3.89
N VAL A 39 2.61 8.75 3.43
CA VAL A 39 3.82 8.58 2.61
C VAL A 39 3.48 8.57 1.13
N TYR A 40 2.43 7.85 0.75
CA TYR A 40 1.92 7.84 -0.61
C TYR A 40 0.43 7.54 -0.66
N ALA A 41 -0.20 8.01 -1.75
CA ALA A 41 -1.49 7.56 -2.23
C ALA A 41 -1.32 7.11 -3.69
N ARG A 42 -1.77 5.90 -4.00
CA ARG A 42 -1.57 5.26 -5.30
C ARG A 42 -2.84 4.51 -5.71
N VAL A 43 -2.98 4.26 -7.00
CA VAL A 43 -4.00 3.36 -7.54
C VAL A 43 -3.29 2.16 -8.12
N MET A 44 -3.32 1.03 -7.42
CA MET A 44 -2.75 -0.23 -7.89
C MET A 44 -3.63 -0.85 -8.96
N LEU A 45 -2.99 -1.53 -9.91
CA LEU A 45 -3.65 -2.32 -10.95
C LEU A 45 -3.28 -3.80 -10.71
N ASP A 46 -4.28 -4.63 -10.49
CA ASP A 46 -4.08 -6.07 -10.32
C ASP A 46 -3.90 -6.80 -11.66
N SER A 47 -3.62 -8.10 -11.60
CA SER A 47 -3.43 -8.95 -12.79
C SER A 47 -4.65 -8.99 -13.73
N ASP A 48 -5.84 -8.67 -13.22
CA ASP A 48 -7.10 -8.67 -13.94
C ASP A 48 -7.48 -7.26 -14.46
N GLY A 49 -6.61 -6.26 -14.26
CA GLY A 49 -6.83 -4.89 -14.69
C GLY A 49 -7.78 -4.08 -13.80
N LYS A 50 -8.11 -4.57 -12.61
CA LYS A 50 -8.93 -3.84 -11.64
C LYS A 50 -8.08 -2.87 -10.84
N GLN A 51 -8.66 -1.72 -10.52
CA GLN A 51 -8.00 -0.63 -9.82
C GLN A 51 -8.32 -0.65 -8.33
N THR A 52 -7.29 -0.70 -7.48
CA THR A 52 -7.41 -0.64 -6.02
C THR A 52 -6.72 0.61 -5.48
N PRO A 53 -7.44 1.53 -4.81
CA PRO A 53 -6.80 2.61 -4.07
C PRO A 53 -5.99 2.07 -2.90
N VAL A 54 -4.74 2.55 -2.79
CA VAL A 54 -3.80 2.15 -1.75
C VAL A 54 -3.14 3.38 -1.16
N ARG A 55 -3.05 3.41 0.17
CA ARG A 55 -2.37 4.48 0.91
C ARG A 55 -1.35 3.86 1.85
N ALA A 56 -0.18 4.47 1.97
CA ALA A 56 0.78 4.07 3.01
C ALA A 56 1.05 5.22 3.95
N TYR A 57 1.23 4.88 5.21
CA TYR A 57 1.49 5.79 6.30
C TYR A 57 2.73 5.33 7.05
N PHE A 58 3.57 6.28 7.44
CA PHE A 58 4.68 6.05 8.37
C PHE A 58 4.17 6.33 9.78
N LEU A 59 4.29 5.36 10.69
CA LEU A 59 3.86 5.49 12.08
C LEU A 59 4.94 6.26 12.88
N ARG A 60 4.98 7.58 12.70
CA ARG A 60 6.00 8.46 13.31
C ARG A 60 5.93 8.49 14.83
N ASP A 61 4.73 8.46 15.41
CA ASP A 61 4.49 8.34 16.86
C ASP A 61 3.64 7.10 17.11
N ALA A 62 4.32 5.96 17.27
CA ALA A 62 3.69 4.67 17.48
C ALA A 62 2.85 4.63 18.76
N HIS A 63 3.30 5.27 19.85
CA HIS A 63 2.54 5.31 21.09
C HIS A 63 1.22 6.10 20.94
N ALA A 64 1.26 7.20 20.20
CA ALA A 64 0.04 7.94 19.87
C ALA A 64 -0.89 7.11 18.97
N PHE A 65 -0.35 6.41 17.98
CA PHE A 65 -1.14 5.54 17.12
C PHE A 65 -1.78 4.39 17.91
N GLU A 66 -0.99 3.68 18.72
CA GLU A 66 -1.42 2.54 19.53
C GLU A 66 -2.58 2.92 20.45
N ARG A 67 -2.43 4.00 21.23
CA ARG A 67 -3.47 4.45 22.16
C ARG A 67 -4.81 4.80 21.50
N ASN A 68 -4.80 5.21 20.23
CA ASN A 68 -6.01 5.73 19.55
C ASN A 68 -6.61 4.72 18.56
N TYR A 69 -5.83 3.78 18.04
CA TYR A 69 -6.26 2.92 16.94
C TYR A 69 -5.97 1.42 17.14
N VAL A 70 -5.23 1.04 18.18
CA VAL A 70 -4.94 -0.36 18.47
C VAL A 70 -5.81 -0.81 19.64
N ASP A 71 -6.80 -1.63 19.31
CA ASP A 71 -7.59 -2.40 20.26
C ASP A 71 -7.29 -3.88 19.99
N PRO A 72 -6.71 -4.64 20.94
CA PRO A 72 -6.35 -6.04 20.74
C PRO A 72 -7.52 -6.95 20.32
N ASP A 73 -8.75 -6.61 20.70
CA ASP A 73 -9.96 -7.40 20.40
C ASP A 73 -10.50 -7.11 18.99
N VAL A 74 -10.10 -5.98 18.39
CA VAL A 74 -10.58 -5.54 17.07
C VAL A 74 -9.46 -5.63 16.03
N ASN A 75 -8.28 -5.15 16.36
CA ASN A 75 -7.11 -4.98 15.50
C ASN A 75 -5.94 -5.84 16.01
N TYR A 76 -6.16 -7.16 16.07
CA TYR A 76 -5.23 -8.14 16.65
C TYR A 76 -3.85 -8.18 15.97
N ALA A 77 -3.74 -7.72 14.73
CA ALA A 77 -2.49 -7.75 13.98
C ALA A 77 -1.63 -6.52 14.32
N ALA A 78 -2.26 -5.36 14.50
CA ALA A 78 -1.57 -4.17 14.99
C ALA A 78 -1.07 -4.35 16.43
N ALA A 79 -1.85 -5.05 17.28
CA ALA A 79 -1.49 -5.33 18.66
C ALA A 79 -0.31 -6.29 18.87
N LYS A 80 0.20 -6.92 17.79
CA LYS A 80 1.36 -7.83 17.81
C LYS A 80 2.66 -7.16 17.35
N LEU A 81 2.62 -5.88 17.03
CA LEU A 81 3.79 -5.13 16.61
C LEU A 81 4.46 -4.56 17.85
N ASP A 82 5.79 -4.65 17.89
CA ASP A 82 6.55 -4.08 18.99
C ASP A 82 6.79 -2.58 18.79
N PHE A 83 6.65 -2.06 17.56
CA PHE A 83 6.84 -0.65 17.19
C PHE A 83 8.21 -0.05 17.60
N ILE A 84 9.19 -0.92 17.89
CA ILE A 84 10.58 -0.55 18.23
C ILE A 84 11.34 -0.12 16.96
N HIS A 85 10.85 -0.56 15.81
CA HIS A 85 11.43 -0.34 14.50
C HIS A 85 10.58 0.62 13.67
N PRO A 86 11.13 1.25 12.61
CA PRO A 86 10.32 2.02 11.68
C PRO A 86 9.17 1.15 11.13
N THR A 87 7.94 1.54 11.45
CA THR A 87 6.74 0.81 11.07
C THR A 87 5.94 1.61 10.05
N TYR A 88 5.50 0.93 9.00
CA TYR A 88 4.60 1.47 8.00
C TYR A 88 3.28 0.72 8.02
N MET A 89 2.18 1.44 7.84
CA MET A 89 0.86 0.88 7.64
C MET A 89 0.41 1.15 6.21
N ILE A 90 0.07 0.10 5.46
CA ILE A 90 -0.47 0.18 4.12
C ILE A 90 -1.95 -0.20 4.20
N VAL A 91 -2.83 0.69 3.76
CA VAL A 91 -4.28 0.50 3.71
C VAL A 91 -4.70 0.29 2.27
N PHE A 92 -5.38 -0.82 2.03
CA PHE A 92 -6.01 -1.17 0.76
C PHE A 92 -7.51 -1.04 0.92
N ASN A 93 -8.10 -0.11 0.15
CA ASN A 93 -9.53 0.12 0.18
C ASN A 93 -10.29 -1.09 -0.38
N ALA A 94 -11.41 -1.43 0.26
CA ALA A 94 -12.30 -2.48 -0.25
C ALA A 94 -12.80 -2.12 -1.66
N LEU A 95 -12.81 -3.11 -2.55
CA LEU A 95 -13.43 -2.97 -3.86
C LEU A 95 -14.87 -3.47 -3.84
N PRO A 96 -15.80 -2.85 -4.58
CA PRO A 96 -17.18 -3.33 -4.67
C PRO A 96 -17.24 -4.74 -5.27
N GLY A 97 -17.81 -5.71 -4.53
CA GLY A 97 -18.01 -7.10 -4.98
C GLY A 97 -17.66 -8.14 -3.92
N ALA A 98 -17.86 -9.42 -4.23
CA ALA A 98 -17.57 -10.54 -3.33
C ALA A 98 -16.04 -10.80 -3.17
N SER A 99 -15.40 -9.89 -2.42
CA SER A 99 -14.30 -10.01 -1.43
C SER A 99 -13.10 -10.97 -1.58
N ILE A 100 -12.97 -11.82 -2.62
CA ILE A 100 -11.91 -12.86 -2.63
C ILE A 100 -10.86 -12.65 -3.72
N SER A 101 -11.19 -12.01 -4.86
CA SER A 101 -10.28 -11.94 -6.02
C SER A 101 -8.99 -11.16 -5.75
N HIS A 102 -9.04 -10.09 -4.96
CA HIS A 102 -7.88 -9.22 -4.72
C HIS A 102 -6.90 -9.76 -3.66
N THR A 103 -7.30 -10.80 -2.92
CA THR A 103 -6.46 -11.39 -1.86
C THR A 103 -5.16 -11.96 -2.40
N ARG A 104 -5.22 -12.52 -3.61
CA ARG A 104 -4.08 -13.18 -4.25
C ARG A 104 -2.99 -12.19 -4.64
N ASP A 105 -3.37 -11.03 -5.14
CA ASP A 105 -2.41 -9.98 -5.52
C ASP A 105 -1.95 -9.18 -4.30
N LEU A 106 -2.81 -9.01 -3.28
CA LEU A 106 -2.40 -8.42 -2.00
C LEU A 106 -1.28 -9.20 -1.31
N SER A 107 -1.32 -10.54 -1.37
CA SER A 107 -0.27 -11.35 -0.75
C SER A 107 1.07 -11.22 -1.48
N LYS A 108 1.06 -10.95 -2.80
CA LYS A 108 2.24 -10.74 -3.64
C LYS A 108 2.76 -9.30 -3.61
N ALA A 109 1.85 -8.32 -3.57
CA ALA A 109 2.17 -6.90 -3.57
C ALA A 109 2.74 -6.44 -2.21
N ALA A 110 2.22 -6.96 -1.10
CA ALA A 110 2.67 -6.59 0.24
C ALA A 110 4.19 -6.70 0.44
N PRO A 111 4.88 -7.80 0.10
CA PRO A 111 6.34 -7.85 0.22
C PRO A 111 7.09 -6.91 -0.72
N LEU A 112 6.60 -6.65 -1.93
CA LEU A 112 7.23 -5.65 -2.83
C LEU A 112 7.11 -4.23 -2.28
N LEU A 113 5.92 -3.86 -1.80
CA LEU A 113 5.67 -2.56 -1.17
C LEU A 113 6.46 -2.41 0.13
N GLY A 114 6.55 -3.48 0.92
CA GLY A 114 7.35 -3.49 2.14
C GLY A 114 8.83 -3.22 1.84
N ARG A 115 9.40 -3.88 0.81
CA ARG A 115 10.77 -3.58 0.39
C ARG A 115 10.93 -2.14 -0.10
N GLU A 116 9.98 -1.63 -0.89
CA GLU A 116 10.03 -0.24 -1.36
C GLU A 116 10.04 0.74 -0.17
N LEU A 117 9.21 0.50 0.84
CA LEU A 117 9.12 1.34 2.04
C LEU A 117 10.37 1.24 2.94
N CYS A 118 10.92 0.05 3.12
CA CYS A 118 12.11 -0.16 3.94
C CYS A 118 13.41 0.30 3.27
N GLN A 119 13.39 0.61 1.96
CA GLN A 119 14.52 1.14 1.20
C GLN A 119 15.83 0.35 1.41
N THR A 120 16.76 0.91 2.20
CA THR A 120 18.07 0.32 2.51
C THR A 120 18.05 -0.69 3.65
N GLY A 121 16.98 -0.70 4.45
CA GLY A 121 16.73 -1.69 5.50
C GLY A 121 16.04 -2.93 4.95
N SER A 122 16.26 -4.07 5.62
CA SER A 122 15.51 -5.29 5.35
C SER A 122 14.10 -5.17 5.91
N VAL A 123 13.15 -5.91 5.33
CA VAL A 123 11.84 -6.10 5.96
C VAL A 123 11.98 -7.11 7.08
N GLY A 124 11.73 -6.72 8.32
CA GLY A 124 11.76 -7.63 9.47
C GLY A 124 10.47 -8.43 9.59
N GLN A 125 9.33 -7.73 9.58
CA GLN A 125 8.01 -8.35 9.76
C GLN A 125 6.95 -7.72 8.87
N ILE A 126 6.03 -8.55 8.36
CA ILE A 126 4.79 -8.12 7.71
C ILE A 126 3.61 -8.78 8.41
N THR A 127 2.74 -7.98 9.01
CA THR A 127 1.48 -8.44 9.62
C THR A 127 0.30 -7.92 8.80
N LYS A 128 -0.75 -8.73 8.65
CA LYS A 128 -1.92 -8.38 7.82
C LYS A 128 -3.19 -8.46 8.65
N GLU A 129 -4.08 -7.51 8.42
CA GLU A 129 -5.37 -7.37 9.09
C GLU A 129 -6.46 -7.08 8.07
N MET A 130 -7.68 -7.53 8.37
CA MET A 130 -8.87 -7.17 7.61
C MET A 130 -9.87 -6.56 8.58
N ASP A 131 -10.31 -5.35 8.26
CA ASP A 131 -11.43 -4.71 8.95
C ASP A 131 -12.73 -5.33 8.40
N TRP A 132 -13.44 -6.07 9.24
CA TRP A 132 -14.67 -6.76 8.85
C TRP A 132 -15.84 -5.81 8.57
N ASN A 133 -15.82 -4.60 9.12
CA ASN A 133 -16.90 -3.63 8.94
C ASN A 133 -16.76 -2.89 7.61
N THR A 134 -15.53 -2.51 7.25
CA THR A 134 -15.26 -1.72 6.04
C THR A 134 -14.78 -2.58 4.86
N GLY A 135 -14.31 -3.80 5.13
CA GLY A 135 -13.63 -4.66 4.16
C GLY A 135 -12.22 -4.18 3.80
N GLU A 136 -11.72 -3.13 4.44
CA GLU A 136 -10.37 -2.61 4.23
C GLU A 136 -9.34 -3.64 4.70
N ARG A 137 -8.21 -3.68 4.00
CA ARG A 137 -7.08 -4.51 4.42
C ARG A 137 -5.93 -3.63 4.83
N LYS A 138 -5.42 -3.87 6.03
CA LYS A 138 -4.27 -3.16 6.57
C LYS A 138 -3.09 -4.12 6.57
N VAL A 139 -1.95 -3.65 6.10
CA VAL A 139 -0.69 -4.37 6.12
C VAL A 139 0.30 -3.53 6.88
N TYR A 140 0.80 -4.06 7.98
CA TYR A 140 1.83 -3.43 8.78
C TYR A 140 3.18 -4.02 8.39
N VAL A 141 4.15 -3.15 8.13
CA VAL A 141 5.51 -3.51 7.73
C VAL A 141 6.48 -2.89 8.73
N GLU A 142 7.22 -3.72 9.45
CA GLU A 142 8.32 -3.29 10.31
C GLU A 142 9.64 -3.52 9.59
N CYS A 143 10.42 -2.46 9.44
CA CYS A 143 11.74 -2.50 8.81
C CYS A 143 12.83 -2.74 9.85
N GLU A 144 13.77 -3.63 9.59
CA GLU A 144 14.92 -3.81 10.48
C GLU A 144 15.73 -2.51 10.57
N SER A 145 16.19 -2.16 11.77
CA SER A 145 17.14 -1.07 11.92
C SER A 145 18.49 -1.47 11.30
N LEU A 146 19.25 -0.50 10.76
CA LEU A 146 20.59 -0.76 10.22
C LEU A 146 21.54 -1.41 11.25
N SER A 147 21.27 -1.25 12.55
CA SER A 147 22.00 -1.89 13.65
C SER A 147 21.56 -3.32 13.96
N ALA A 148 20.40 -3.77 13.49
CA ALA A 148 19.94 -5.15 13.64
C ALA A 148 20.66 -6.15 12.71
N ARG A 149 21.56 -5.66 11.84
CA ARG A 149 22.39 -6.48 10.93
C ARG A 149 23.33 -7.49 11.61
N TYR A 150 23.32 -7.62 12.93
CA TYR A 150 24.26 -8.48 13.67
C TYR A 150 23.66 -9.31 14.81
N ASP A 151 22.33 -9.47 14.92
CA ASP A 151 21.78 -10.51 15.80
C ASP A 151 21.78 -11.86 15.06
N LEU A 152 22.95 -12.48 15.06
CA LEU A 152 23.14 -13.87 14.66
C LEU A 152 22.51 -14.77 15.74
N ASN A 153 21.72 -15.76 15.33
CA ASN A 153 21.27 -16.79 16.26
C ASN A 153 22.48 -17.64 16.75
N GLN A 154 22.26 -18.52 17.74
CA GLN A 154 23.34 -19.32 18.37
C GLN A 154 24.12 -20.22 17.39
N ASP A 155 23.61 -20.41 16.17
CA ASP A 155 24.22 -21.21 15.10
C ASP A 155 24.92 -20.35 14.03
N GLY A 156 24.98 -19.02 14.20
CA GLY A 156 25.64 -18.11 13.25
C GLY A 156 24.83 -17.84 11.97
N GLU A 157 23.55 -18.21 11.94
CA GLU A 157 22.63 -17.86 10.86
C GLU A 157 21.85 -16.59 11.22
N LEU A 158 21.52 -15.78 10.20
CA LEU A 158 20.58 -14.68 10.38
C LEU A 158 19.25 -15.28 10.86
N ALA A 159 18.72 -14.82 11.98
CA ALA A 159 17.34 -15.08 12.39
C ALA A 159 16.34 -14.32 11.48
N SER A 160 16.56 -14.33 10.16
CA SER A 160 15.71 -13.69 9.17
C SER A 160 14.64 -14.67 8.72
N ALA A 161 13.48 -14.64 9.37
CA ALA A 161 12.23 -15.09 8.76
C ALA A 161 11.08 -14.45 9.54
N ARG A 162 10.34 -13.49 8.96
CA ARG A 162 9.20 -13.80 8.07
C ARG A 162 8.83 -12.59 7.20
N ALA A 163 9.76 -12.06 6.42
CA ALA A 163 9.37 -11.37 5.19
C ALA A 163 8.74 -12.41 4.26
N SER A 164 7.50 -12.22 3.83
CA SER A 164 6.86 -13.14 2.88
C SER A 164 7.68 -13.19 1.58
N THR A 165 7.94 -14.40 1.07
CA THR A 165 8.70 -14.60 -0.17
C THR A 165 8.13 -13.76 -1.30
N ILE A 166 8.99 -12.99 -1.98
CA ILE A 166 8.62 -12.22 -3.17
C ILE A 166 8.34 -13.21 -4.30
N ASP A 167 7.21 -13.06 -4.98
CA ASP A 167 6.91 -13.82 -6.20
C ASP A 167 7.80 -13.31 -7.34
N GLU A 168 8.70 -14.16 -7.83
CA GLU A 168 9.69 -13.87 -8.86
C GLU A 168 9.10 -13.50 -10.23
N THR A 169 7.80 -13.72 -10.42
CA THR A 169 7.11 -13.42 -11.68
C THR A 169 6.17 -12.22 -11.57
N TYR A 170 5.92 -11.74 -10.34
CA TYR A 170 4.92 -10.70 -10.10
C TYR A 170 5.50 -9.30 -10.32
N VAL A 171 4.82 -8.52 -11.18
CA VAL A 171 5.13 -7.11 -11.39
C VAL A 171 4.00 -6.28 -10.81
N LEU A 172 4.32 -5.49 -9.79
CA LEU A 172 3.37 -4.57 -9.19
C LEU A 172 3.22 -3.33 -10.08
N ASN A 173 2.00 -3.02 -10.50
CA ASN A 173 1.71 -1.84 -11.30
C ASN A 173 0.85 -0.85 -10.50
N TYR A 174 1.18 0.43 -10.56
CA TYR A 174 0.33 1.48 -9.99
C TYR A 174 0.40 2.79 -10.77
N ARG A 175 -0.62 3.61 -10.57
CA ARG A 175 -0.64 5.03 -10.95
C ARG A 175 -0.47 5.89 -9.70
N VAL A 176 0.44 6.86 -9.77
CA VAL A 176 0.72 7.81 -8.70
C VAL A 176 -0.44 8.78 -8.54
N VAL A 177 -0.88 9.01 -7.30
CA VAL A 177 -1.76 10.12 -6.94
C VAL A 177 -0.97 11.15 -6.13
N MET A 178 -0.23 10.66 -5.13
CA MET A 178 0.74 11.40 -4.33
C MET A 178 1.85 10.43 -3.94
N ASP A 179 3.10 10.86 -4.02
CA ASP A 179 4.24 10.07 -3.57
C ASP A 179 5.31 10.97 -2.97
N THR A 180 5.79 10.63 -1.78
CA THR A 180 6.93 11.32 -1.14
C THR A 180 8.26 10.99 -1.83
N ASN A 181 8.31 9.97 -2.69
CA ASN A 181 9.48 9.65 -3.52
C ASN A 181 9.71 10.62 -4.69
N GLY A 182 8.87 11.65 -4.84
CA GLY A 182 9.03 12.69 -5.86
C GLY A 182 8.51 12.32 -7.26
N ASP A 183 7.77 11.23 -7.39
CA ASP A 183 7.11 10.89 -8.65
C ASP A 183 5.89 11.77 -8.91
N GLU A 184 5.72 12.19 -10.17
CA GLU A 184 4.65 13.10 -10.57
C GLU A 184 3.28 12.40 -10.53
N ALA A 185 2.25 13.13 -10.09
CA ALA A 185 0.88 12.65 -10.09
C ALA A 185 0.45 12.22 -11.51
N GLY A 186 -0.20 11.06 -11.60
CA GLY A 186 -0.62 10.45 -12.86
C GLY A 186 0.42 9.53 -13.51
N THR A 187 1.69 9.57 -13.08
CA THR A 187 2.74 8.66 -13.58
C THR A 187 2.37 7.21 -13.31
N LYS A 188 2.60 6.32 -14.28
CA LYS A 188 2.47 4.88 -14.10
C LYS A 188 3.83 4.27 -13.80
N ILE A 189 3.89 3.47 -12.75
CA ILE A 189 5.11 2.81 -12.29
C ILE A 189 4.88 1.31 -12.25
N ALA A 190 5.88 0.56 -12.72
CA ALA A 190 6.02 -0.86 -12.51
C ALA A 190 7.16 -1.12 -11.51
N ILE A 191 6.91 -1.96 -10.50
CA ILE A 191 7.92 -2.46 -9.56
C ILE A 191 8.13 -3.95 -9.81
N TYR A 192 9.38 -4.31 -10.09
CA TYR A 192 9.79 -5.67 -10.39
C TYR A 192 10.20 -6.43 -9.11
N PRO A 193 10.25 -7.77 -9.17
CA PRO A 193 10.68 -8.62 -8.06
C PRO A 193 12.05 -8.28 -7.48
N ASP A 194 12.96 -7.71 -8.27
CA ASP A 194 14.30 -7.26 -7.88
C ASP A 194 14.33 -5.87 -7.20
N GLY A 195 13.25 -5.10 -7.30
CA GLY A 195 13.09 -3.78 -6.68
C GLY A 195 13.26 -2.64 -7.66
N ARG A 196 13.59 -2.97 -8.90
CA ARG A 196 13.67 -2.00 -9.98
C ARG A 196 12.30 -1.35 -10.19
N ARG A 197 12.31 -0.03 -10.34
CA ARG A 197 11.15 0.81 -10.65
C ARG A 197 11.28 1.27 -12.10
N GLU A 198 10.22 1.17 -12.88
CA GLU A 198 10.19 1.58 -14.29
C GLU A 198 8.94 2.43 -14.58
N ARG A 199 9.14 3.59 -15.23
CA ARG A 199 8.06 4.47 -15.67
C ARG A 199 7.45 3.93 -16.97
N ARG A 200 6.12 3.85 -17.03
CA ARG A 200 5.35 3.31 -18.18
C ARG A 200 4.39 4.31 -18.80
#